data_AF-A0A944QGY5-F1
#
_entry.id   AF-A0A944QGY5-F1
#
_cell.length_a   1.000
_cell.length_b   1.000
_cell.length_c   1.000
_cell.angle_alpha   90.00
_cell.angle_beta   90.00
_cell.angle_gamma   90.00
#
_symmetry.space_group_name_H-M   'P 1'
#
loop_
_entity.id
_entity.type
_entity.pdbx_description
1 polymer ?
#
loop_
_entity_poly.entity_id
_entity_poly.type
_entity_poly.pdbx_seq_one_letter_code
_entity_poly.pdbx_strand_id
1 'polypeptide(L)'
;MLPYELALAALRDGRRYAKRAEQPVRLKTYSGASLEIPGPLLLAEVYALPWLRSGVDAYRSGSALLTRPLESGLKPLALHQGALSDELLAALQRLPELATTQAGRPYRNLRLYLTEATPAARTAYLAQVVAHLRRLLPVYRPPASEEERTPAKTDAERKAASRERVRQAEEASAREWLKGFLTGWDGDVDTPAPGSRWIASELYETAAEVIGDYVEDEEEREDGGLYAVPRQRVFYAVADELLGARRRGAKGSAMLYLIPGA
;
A
#
# COMPACT_ATOMS: atom_id res chain seq x y z
N MET A 1 -26.61 -17.76 -24.92
CA MET A 1 -26.05 -16.70 -24.06
C MET A 1 -25.29 -17.35 -22.93
N LEU A 2 -24.13 -16.80 -22.62
CA LEU A 2 -23.27 -17.27 -21.53
C LEU A 2 -23.75 -16.70 -20.18
N PRO A 3 -23.45 -17.35 -19.04
CA PRO A 3 -23.97 -16.91 -17.74
C PRO A 3 -23.67 -15.45 -17.39
N TYR A 4 -22.49 -14.96 -17.76
CA TYR A 4 -22.07 -13.58 -17.52
C TYR A 4 -22.76 -12.55 -18.44
N GLU A 5 -23.19 -12.96 -19.63
CA GLU A 5 -24.03 -12.12 -20.50
C GLU A 5 -25.42 -11.96 -19.91
N LEU A 6 -25.99 -13.05 -19.38
CA LEU A 6 -27.27 -13.03 -18.67
C LEU A 6 -27.21 -12.17 -17.41
N ALA A 7 -26.12 -12.27 -16.64
CA ALA A 7 -25.90 -11.46 -15.45
C ALA A 7 -25.84 -9.96 -15.79
N LEU A 8 -25.15 -9.60 -16.88
CA LEU A 8 -25.10 -8.23 -17.37
C LEU A 8 -26.48 -7.75 -17.87
N ALA A 9 -27.21 -8.58 -18.61
CA ALA A 9 -28.57 -8.28 -19.09
C ALA A 9 -29.58 -8.10 -17.95
N ALA A 10 -29.39 -8.81 -16.84
CA ALA A 10 -30.26 -8.75 -15.66
C ALA A 10 -30.05 -7.51 -14.78
N LEU A 11 -29.04 -6.67 -15.05
CA LEU A 11 -28.82 -5.44 -14.29
C LEU A 11 -30.03 -4.50 -14.38
N ARG A 12 -30.50 -3.98 -13.25
CA ARG A 12 -31.63 -3.06 -13.15
C ARG A 12 -31.18 -1.69 -12.62
N ASP A 13 -31.95 -0.66 -12.96
CA ASP A 13 -31.74 0.71 -12.47
C ASP A 13 -31.96 0.79 -10.95
N GLY A 14 -31.37 1.81 -10.31
CA GLY A 14 -31.73 2.20 -8.94
C GLY A 14 -31.22 1.31 -7.82
N ARG A 15 -30.26 0.41 -8.06
CA ARG A 15 -29.55 -0.26 -6.95
C ARG A 15 -28.80 0.76 -6.11
N ARG A 16 -28.85 0.58 -4.78
CA ARG A 16 -27.98 1.33 -3.86
C ARG A 16 -26.57 0.74 -3.96
N TYR A 17 -25.63 1.56 -4.41
CA TYR A 17 -24.23 1.17 -4.56
C TYR A 17 -23.41 1.71 -3.39
N ALA A 18 -22.61 0.85 -2.77
CA ALA A 18 -21.83 1.21 -1.60
C ALA A 18 -20.58 2.02 -2.00
N LYS A 19 -19.99 1.72 -3.17
CA LYS A 19 -18.77 2.40 -3.65
C LYS A 19 -19.06 3.27 -4.86
N ARG A 20 -18.37 4.40 -4.96
CA ARG A 20 -18.47 5.32 -6.12
C ARG A 20 -18.18 4.63 -7.46
N ALA A 21 -17.25 3.67 -7.50
CA ALA A 21 -16.90 2.95 -8.73
C ALA A 21 -17.96 1.93 -9.19
N GLU A 22 -18.90 1.57 -8.32
CA GLU A 22 -20.05 0.72 -8.63
C GLU A 22 -21.22 1.54 -9.18
N GLN A 23 -21.25 2.85 -8.89
CA GLN A 23 -22.32 3.74 -9.31
C GLN A 23 -22.37 3.83 -10.84
N PRO A 24 -23.58 3.94 -11.43
CA PRO A 24 -23.72 4.12 -12.86
C PRO A 24 -23.02 5.40 -13.31
N VAL A 25 -22.31 5.34 -14.43
CA VAL A 25 -21.65 6.50 -15.01
C VAL A 25 -22.54 7.08 -16.09
N ARG A 26 -22.77 8.39 -16.02
CA ARG A 26 -23.45 9.13 -17.08
C ARG A 26 -22.42 9.63 -18.08
N LEU A 27 -22.49 9.12 -19.29
CA LEU A 27 -21.62 9.53 -20.39
C LEU A 27 -22.46 10.10 -21.52
N LYS A 28 -21.90 11.10 -22.22
CA LYS A 28 -22.51 11.67 -23.41
C LYS A 28 -22.01 10.93 -24.65
N THR A 29 -22.93 10.56 -25.53
CA THR A 29 -22.62 10.07 -26.86
C THR A 29 -22.27 11.24 -27.79
N TYR A 30 -21.78 10.94 -28.98
CA TYR A 30 -21.55 11.96 -30.01
C TYR A 30 -22.86 12.68 -30.43
N SER A 31 -23.99 11.98 -30.39
CA SER A 31 -25.34 12.52 -30.66
C SER A 31 -25.86 13.47 -29.56
N GLY A 32 -25.11 13.66 -28.47
CA GLY A 32 -25.50 14.50 -27.34
C GLY A 32 -26.42 13.81 -26.33
N ALA A 33 -26.83 12.56 -26.58
CA ALA A 33 -27.63 11.78 -25.65
C ALA A 33 -26.80 11.41 -24.40
N SER A 34 -27.41 11.54 -23.22
CA SER A 34 -26.80 11.07 -21.97
C SER A 34 -27.24 9.64 -21.70
N LEU A 35 -26.28 8.73 -21.72
CA LEU A 35 -26.48 7.33 -21.40
C LEU A 35 -25.98 7.05 -19.98
N GLU A 36 -26.77 6.29 -19.24
CA GLU A 36 -26.37 5.78 -17.93
C GLU A 36 -25.92 4.33 -18.10
N ILE A 37 -24.61 4.08 -17.98
CA ILE A 37 -24.01 2.76 -18.17
C ILE A 37 -23.51 2.19 -16.83
N PRO A 38 -23.28 0.87 -16.74
CA PRO A 38 -22.71 0.27 -15.53
C PRO A 38 -21.42 0.98 -15.09
N GLY A 39 -21.23 1.09 -13.77
CA GLY A 39 -19.96 1.55 -13.22
C GLY A 39 -18.81 0.62 -13.66
N PRO A 40 -17.57 1.13 -13.83
CA PRO A 40 -16.45 0.31 -14.28
C PRO A 40 -16.17 -0.90 -13.38
N LEU A 41 -16.33 -0.75 -12.06
CA LEU A 41 -16.17 -1.88 -11.12
C LEU A 41 -17.29 -2.91 -11.30
N LEU A 42 -18.53 -2.44 -11.44
CA LEU A 42 -19.68 -3.33 -11.65
C LEU A 42 -19.54 -4.14 -12.94
N LEU A 43 -19.11 -3.49 -14.04
CA LEU A 43 -18.85 -4.20 -15.30
C LEU A 43 -17.69 -5.18 -15.19
N ALA A 44 -16.64 -4.81 -14.44
CA ALA A 44 -15.51 -5.70 -14.17
C ALA A 44 -15.95 -6.97 -13.41
N GLU A 45 -16.79 -6.82 -12.39
CA GLU A 45 -17.27 -7.93 -11.55
C GLU A 45 -18.27 -8.83 -12.27
N VAL A 46 -19.27 -8.24 -12.92
CA VAL A 46 -20.42 -8.98 -13.47
C VAL A 46 -20.10 -9.62 -14.82
N TYR A 47 -19.25 -8.98 -15.63
CA TYR A 47 -18.97 -9.41 -16.99
C TYR A 47 -17.49 -9.74 -17.21
N ALA A 48 -16.59 -8.77 -17.03
CA ALA A 48 -15.20 -8.91 -17.50
C ALA A 48 -14.43 -10.02 -16.77
N LEU A 49 -14.61 -10.16 -15.45
CA LEU A 49 -13.94 -11.18 -14.65
C LEU A 49 -14.42 -12.60 -15.00
N PRO A 50 -15.73 -12.90 -15.00
CA PRO A 50 -16.23 -14.19 -15.47
C PRO A 50 -15.86 -14.51 -16.92
N TRP A 51 -15.92 -13.51 -17.81
CA TRP A 51 -15.52 -13.66 -19.21
C TRP A 51 -14.05 -14.05 -19.32
N LEU A 52 -13.14 -13.34 -18.66
CA LEU A 52 -11.71 -13.65 -18.68
C LEU A 52 -11.44 -15.05 -18.09
N ARG A 53 -12.05 -15.36 -16.95
CA ARG A 53 -11.89 -16.67 -16.27
C ARG A 53 -12.50 -17.84 -17.03
N SER A 54 -13.37 -17.59 -18.01
CA SER A 54 -13.91 -18.66 -18.87
C SER A 54 -12.90 -19.18 -19.89
N GLY A 55 -11.82 -18.44 -20.15
CA GLY A 55 -10.79 -18.82 -21.12
C GLY A 55 -9.39 -19.01 -20.54
N VAL A 56 -9.06 -18.34 -19.42
CA VAL A 56 -7.71 -18.36 -18.84
C VAL A 56 -7.72 -18.30 -17.31
N ASP A 57 -6.66 -18.85 -16.71
CA ASP A 57 -6.31 -18.53 -15.34
C ASP A 57 -5.70 -17.11 -15.31
N ALA A 58 -6.30 -16.20 -14.55
CA ALA A 58 -5.86 -14.81 -14.45
C ALA A 58 -5.42 -14.44 -13.03
N TYR A 59 -4.32 -13.70 -12.94
CA TYR A 59 -3.70 -13.25 -11.69
C TYR A 59 -3.23 -11.80 -11.79
N ARG A 60 -2.86 -11.22 -10.65
CA ARG A 60 -2.15 -9.93 -10.56
C ARG A 60 -0.78 -10.07 -9.92
N SER A 61 0.19 -9.29 -10.40
CA SER A 61 1.50 -9.11 -9.75
C SER A 61 1.91 -7.65 -9.88
N GLY A 62 1.83 -6.90 -8.78
CA GLY A 62 2.02 -5.44 -8.80
C GLY A 62 1.05 -4.75 -9.77
N SER A 63 1.59 -4.00 -10.74
CA SER A 63 0.84 -3.35 -11.82
C SER A 63 0.47 -4.27 -12.98
N ALA A 64 1.05 -5.48 -13.06
CA ALA A 64 0.85 -6.41 -14.16
C ALA A 64 -0.38 -7.30 -13.96
N LEU A 65 -1.05 -7.59 -15.08
CA LEU A 65 -1.99 -8.69 -15.23
C LEU A 65 -1.23 -9.88 -15.78
N LEU A 66 -1.42 -11.05 -15.17
CA LEU A 66 -0.77 -12.28 -15.62
C LEU A 66 -1.83 -13.29 -16.02
N THR A 67 -1.64 -13.98 -17.14
CA THR A 67 -2.55 -15.03 -17.61
C THR A 67 -1.80 -16.28 -18.02
N ARG A 68 -2.46 -17.43 -17.89
CA ARG A 68 -2.02 -18.71 -18.48
C ARG A 68 -3.25 -19.51 -18.94
N PRO A 69 -3.08 -20.50 -19.84
CA PRO A 69 -4.17 -21.40 -20.18
C PRO A 69 -4.76 -22.05 -18.91
N LEU A 70 -6.07 -22.29 -18.93
CA LEU A 70 -6.77 -22.92 -17.80
C LEU A 70 -6.08 -24.23 -17.40
N GLU A 71 -5.97 -24.45 -16.10
CA GLU A 71 -5.40 -25.66 -15.49
C GLU A 71 -3.94 -25.94 -15.90
N SER A 72 -3.26 -24.97 -16.53
CA SER A 72 -1.87 -25.12 -16.94
C SER A 72 -0.93 -24.96 -15.75
N GLY A 73 0.03 -25.89 -15.61
CA GLY A 73 1.15 -25.75 -14.69
C GLY A 73 2.19 -24.71 -15.12
N LEU A 74 2.02 -24.07 -16.28
CA LEU A 74 2.95 -23.08 -16.79
C LEU A 74 2.97 -21.81 -15.94
N LYS A 75 4.11 -21.13 -15.95
CA LYS A 75 4.25 -19.79 -15.38
C LYS A 75 3.36 -18.82 -16.16
N PRO A 76 2.51 -18.01 -15.49
CA PRO A 76 1.66 -17.07 -16.18
C PRO A 76 2.49 -15.93 -16.78
N LEU A 77 2.08 -15.53 -17.98
CA LEU A 77 2.74 -14.49 -18.78
C LEU A 77 2.03 -13.16 -18.57
N ALA A 78 2.79 -12.07 -18.70
CA ALA A 78 2.22 -10.73 -18.61
C ALA A 78 1.28 -10.48 -19.79
N LEU A 79 0.08 -10.01 -19.48
CA LEU A 79 -0.92 -9.57 -20.44
C LEU A 79 -0.90 -8.05 -20.55
N HIS A 80 -0.74 -7.54 -21.78
CA HIS A 80 -0.76 -6.11 -22.04
C HIS A 80 -2.18 -5.55 -21.82
N GLN A 81 -2.32 -4.53 -20.97
CA GLN A 81 -3.63 -3.99 -20.60
C GLN A 81 -4.40 -3.39 -21.78
N GLY A 82 -3.68 -2.81 -22.75
CA GLY A 82 -4.28 -2.31 -23.99
C GLY A 82 -4.89 -3.43 -24.83
N ALA A 83 -4.17 -4.56 -24.98
CA ALA A 83 -4.65 -5.72 -25.73
C ALA A 83 -5.89 -6.32 -25.06
N LEU A 84 -5.89 -6.44 -23.73
CA LEU A 84 -7.07 -6.88 -22.97
C LEU A 84 -8.26 -5.91 -23.14
N SER A 85 -8.01 -4.61 -23.21
CA SER A 85 -9.07 -3.62 -23.45
C SER A 85 -9.71 -3.80 -24.83
N ASP A 86 -8.90 -4.06 -25.86
CA ASP A 86 -9.36 -4.30 -27.23
C ASP A 86 -10.13 -5.62 -27.34
N GLU A 87 -9.64 -6.68 -26.70
CA GLU A 87 -10.35 -7.97 -26.63
C GLU A 87 -11.70 -7.84 -25.88
N LEU A 88 -11.71 -7.11 -24.77
CA LEU A 88 -12.93 -6.85 -24.01
C LEU A 88 -13.93 -6.01 -24.83
N LEU A 89 -13.46 -5.02 -25.58
CA LEU A 89 -14.30 -4.26 -26.51
C LEU A 89 -14.93 -5.18 -27.56
N ALA A 90 -14.13 -6.02 -28.20
CA ALA A 90 -14.59 -6.95 -29.22
C ALA A 90 -15.61 -7.95 -28.64
N ALA A 91 -15.39 -8.45 -27.42
CA ALA A 91 -16.34 -9.30 -26.73
C ALA A 91 -17.67 -8.59 -26.43
N LEU A 92 -17.61 -7.36 -25.91
CA LEU A 92 -18.79 -6.57 -25.61
C LEU A 92 -19.59 -6.17 -26.87
N GLN A 93 -18.92 -5.94 -27.99
CA GLN A 93 -19.58 -5.65 -29.27
C GLN A 93 -20.35 -6.85 -29.84
N ARG A 94 -19.98 -8.08 -29.45
CA ARG A 94 -20.68 -9.31 -29.84
C ARG A 94 -21.89 -9.63 -28.95
N LEU A 95 -22.15 -8.81 -27.93
CA LEU A 95 -23.32 -9.01 -27.06
C LEU A 95 -24.63 -9.03 -27.88
N PRO A 96 -25.51 -10.01 -27.63
CA PRO A 96 -26.73 -10.17 -28.41
C PRO A 96 -27.68 -8.98 -28.21
N GLU A 97 -28.48 -8.71 -29.24
CA GLU A 97 -29.59 -7.77 -29.11
C GLU A 97 -30.76 -8.43 -28.39
N LEU A 98 -31.18 -7.81 -27.30
CA LEU A 98 -32.23 -8.33 -26.43
C LEU A 98 -33.37 -7.32 -26.34
N ALA A 99 -34.60 -7.84 -26.31
CA ALA A 99 -35.78 -7.02 -26.15
C ALA A 99 -35.78 -6.29 -24.78
N THR A 100 -36.57 -5.22 -24.69
CA THR A 100 -36.69 -4.41 -23.46
C THR A 100 -37.21 -5.21 -22.26
N THR A 101 -37.95 -6.28 -22.51
CA THR A 101 -38.44 -7.24 -21.51
C THR A 101 -37.35 -8.20 -21.01
N GLN A 102 -36.33 -8.45 -21.83
CA GLN A 102 -35.26 -9.42 -21.57
C GLN A 102 -34.00 -8.79 -20.97
N ALA A 103 -33.75 -7.51 -21.24
CA ALA A 103 -32.56 -6.80 -20.74
C ALA A 103 -32.90 -5.46 -20.07
N GLY A 104 -32.27 -5.22 -18.93
CA GLY A 104 -32.38 -3.93 -18.25
C GLY A 104 -31.76 -2.77 -19.03
N ARG A 105 -32.06 -1.56 -18.60
CA ARG A 105 -31.55 -0.33 -19.21
C ARG A 105 -30.02 -0.24 -19.22
N PRO A 106 -29.27 -0.64 -18.17
CA PRO A 106 -27.80 -0.55 -18.19
C PRO A 106 -27.15 -1.38 -19.30
N TYR A 107 -27.67 -2.60 -19.56
CA TYR A 107 -27.22 -3.44 -20.67
C TYR A 107 -27.44 -2.77 -22.03
N ARG A 108 -28.65 -2.27 -22.27
CA ARG A 108 -29.01 -1.62 -23.54
C ARG A 108 -28.21 -0.34 -23.75
N ASN A 109 -28.08 0.50 -22.72
CA ASN A 109 -27.27 1.71 -22.76
C ASN A 109 -25.79 1.40 -22.99
N LEU A 110 -25.25 0.33 -22.40
CA LEU A 110 -23.87 -0.09 -22.66
C LEU A 110 -23.68 -0.45 -24.14
N ARG A 111 -24.59 -1.22 -24.75
CA ARG A 111 -24.51 -1.53 -26.19
C ARG A 111 -24.54 -0.26 -27.05
N LEU A 112 -25.47 0.65 -26.77
CA LEU A 112 -25.55 1.97 -27.44
C LEU A 112 -24.27 2.80 -27.25
N TYR A 113 -23.71 2.81 -26.03
CA TYR A 113 -22.47 3.51 -25.74
C TYR A 113 -21.29 2.94 -26.54
N LEU A 114 -21.18 1.62 -26.66
CA LEU A 114 -20.11 0.97 -27.42
C LEU A 114 -20.18 1.29 -28.92
N THR A 115 -21.34 1.64 -29.47
CA THR A 115 -21.50 2.04 -30.87
C THR A 115 -21.39 3.56 -31.08
N GLU A 116 -21.94 4.38 -30.19
CA GLU A 116 -22.07 5.83 -30.39
C GLU A 116 -21.01 6.69 -29.70
N ALA A 117 -20.28 6.15 -28.72
CA ALA A 117 -19.24 6.92 -28.03
C ALA A 117 -17.99 7.07 -28.91
N THR A 118 -17.28 8.18 -28.70
CA THR A 118 -16.00 8.41 -29.38
C THR A 118 -14.98 7.31 -29.01
N PRO A 119 -14.05 6.95 -29.92
CA PRO A 119 -13.02 5.96 -29.63
C PRO A 119 -12.28 6.25 -28.32
N ALA A 120 -11.87 7.50 -28.10
CA ALA A 120 -11.18 7.92 -26.88
C ALA A 120 -12.00 7.68 -25.60
N ALA A 121 -13.30 7.97 -25.62
CA ALA A 121 -14.17 7.74 -24.47
C ALA A 121 -14.30 6.25 -24.16
N ARG A 122 -14.48 5.40 -25.19
CA ARG A 122 -14.55 3.93 -25.03
C ARG A 122 -13.25 3.39 -24.43
N THR A 123 -12.10 3.80 -24.98
CA THR A 123 -10.79 3.40 -24.47
C THR A 123 -10.60 3.81 -23.00
N ALA A 124 -10.96 5.05 -22.65
CA ALA A 124 -10.85 5.52 -21.27
C ALA A 124 -11.75 4.74 -20.30
N TYR A 125 -13.00 4.45 -20.70
CA TYR A 125 -13.92 3.64 -19.90
C TYR A 125 -13.41 2.21 -19.71
N LEU A 126 -12.96 1.55 -20.79
CA LEU A 126 -12.43 0.18 -20.73
C LEU A 126 -11.13 0.08 -19.94
N ALA A 127 -10.26 1.08 -20.02
CA ALA A 127 -9.06 1.15 -19.18
C ALA A 127 -9.41 1.17 -17.69
N GLN A 128 -10.47 1.89 -17.29
CA GLN A 128 -10.97 1.85 -15.91
C GLN A 128 -11.52 0.47 -15.53
N VAL A 129 -12.27 -0.17 -16.42
CA VAL A 129 -12.78 -1.54 -16.22
C VAL A 129 -11.62 -2.51 -16.02
N VAL A 130 -10.57 -2.45 -16.84
CA VAL A 130 -9.36 -3.29 -16.72
C VAL A 130 -8.60 -3.00 -15.41
N ALA A 131 -8.51 -1.73 -15.01
CA ALA A 131 -7.89 -1.36 -13.73
C ALA A 131 -8.64 -1.96 -12.53
N HIS A 132 -9.98 -1.96 -12.57
CA HIS A 132 -10.81 -2.60 -11.54
C HIS A 132 -10.73 -4.13 -11.60
N LEU A 133 -10.80 -4.72 -12.80
CA LEU A 133 -10.61 -6.15 -13.04
C LEU A 133 -9.32 -6.65 -12.40
N ARG A 134 -8.20 -5.95 -12.61
CA ARG A 134 -6.91 -6.29 -11.99
C ARG A 134 -7.00 -6.35 -10.46
N ARG A 135 -7.75 -5.45 -9.82
CA ARG A 135 -7.89 -5.45 -8.34
C ARG A 135 -8.69 -6.62 -7.82
N LEU A 136 -9.58 -7.20 -8.63
CA LEU A 136 -10.41 -8.36 -8.30
C LEU A 136 -9.65 -9.69 -8.45
N LEU A 137 -8.52 -9.71 -9.15
CA LEU A 137 -7.75 -10.93 -9.39
C LEU A 137 -6.91 -11.35 -8.18
N PRO A 138 -6.72 -12.67 -7.98
CA PRO A 138 -5.81 -13.18 -6.96
C PRO A 138 -4.37 -12.74 -7.24
N VAL A 139 -3.60 -12.51 -6.17
CA VAL A 139 -2.17 -12.20 -6.29
C VAL A 139 -1.42 -13.47 -6.71
N TYR A 140 -0.66 -13.40 -7.80
CA TYR A 140 0.20 -14.49 -8.21
C TYR A 140 1.33 -14.66 -7.19
N ARG A 141 1.51 -15.90 -6.72
CA ARG A 141 2.67 -16.29 -5.93
C ARG A 141 3.35 -17.42 -6.71
N PRO A 142 4.60 -17.26 -7.14
CA PRO A 142 5.30 -18.38 -7.77
C PRO A 142 5.35 -19.54 -6.78
N PRO A 143 5.24 -20.80 -7.24
CA PRO A 143 5.55 -21.93 -6.40
C PRO A 143 6.96 -21.74 -5.86
N ALA A 144 7.11 -21.82 -4.54
CA ALA A 144 8.44 -21.72 -3.92
C ALA A 144 9.31 -22.84 -4.51
N SER A 145 10.48 -22.49 -5.04
CA SER A 145 11.49 -23.49 -5.39
C SER A 145 11.81 -24.29 -4.12
N GLU A 146 11.92 -25.61 -4.25
CA GLU A 146 12.30 -26.47 -3.12
C GLU A 146 13.69 -26.13 -2.58
N GLU A 147 14.53 -25.47 -3.39
CA GLU A 147 15.96 -25.27 -3.13
C GLU A 147 16.31 -24.24 -2.05
N GLU A 148 15.37 -23.44 -1.53
CA GLU A 148 15.71 -22.42 -0.52
C GLU A 148 14.64 -22.21 0.55
N ARG A 149 13.97 -23.28 0.97
CA ARG A 149 13.25 -23.24 2.25
C ARG A 149 14.26 -23.19 3.38
N THR A 150 14.73 -21.98 3.69
CA THR A 150 15.24 -21.71 5.03
C THR A 150 14.17 -22.21 6.01
N PRO A 151 14.56 -22.97 7.05
CA PRO A 151 13.60 -23.54 7.97
C PRO A 151 12.69 -22.42 8.50
N ALA A 152 11.39 -22.71 8.56
CA ALA A 152 10.41 -21.73 8.99
C ALA A 152 10.86 -21.15 10.34
N LYS A 153 11.03 -19.81 10.39
CA LYS A 153 11.49 -19.17 11.62
C LYS A 153 10.56 -19.54 12.76
N THR A 154 11.14 -20.10 13.81
CA THR A 154 10.39 -20.45 15.02
C THR A 154 9.77 -19.17 15.61
N ASP A 155 8.72 -19.30 16.42
CA ASP A 155 8.15 -18.15 17.12
C ASP A 155 9.21 -17.42 17.96
N ALA A 156 10.17 -18.16 18.52
CA ALA A 156 11.30 -17.63 19.25
C ALA A 156 12.21 -16.76 18.37
N GLU A 157 12.55 -17.22 17.16
CA GLU A 157 13.37 -16.47 16.20
C GLU A 157 12.65 -15.22 15.67
N ARG A 158 11.34 -15.32 15.42
CA ARG A 158 10.53 -14.15 15.03
C ARG A 158 10.51 -13.10 16.14
N LYS A 159 10.32 -13.53 17.39
CA LYS A 159 10.33 -12.64 18.55
C LYS A 159 11.72 -12.04 18.78
N ALA A 160 12.78 -12.80 18.60
CA ALA A 160 14.15 -12.31 18.69
C ALA A 160 14.45 -11.26 17.60
N ALA A 161 14.09 -11.54 16.35
CA ALA A 161 14.28 -10.60 15.24
C ALA A 161 13.45 -9.32 15.38
N SER A 162 12.25 -9.41 15.97
CA SER A 162 11.43 -8.24 16.29
C SER A 162 12.06 -7.40 17.40
N ARG A 163 12.52 -8.04 18.49
CA ARG A 163 13.21 -7.35 19.59
C ARG A 163 14.49 -6.66 19.12
N GLU A 164 15.24 -7.31 18.23
CA GLU A 164 16.45 -6.76 17.65
C GLU A 164 16.15 -5.52 16.79
N ARG A 165 15.11 -5.58 15.94
CA ARG A 165 14.67 -4.41 15.16
C ARG A 165 14.24 -3.24 16.04
N VAL A 166 13.44 -3.51 17.09
CA VAL A 166 13.04 -2.47 18.05
C VAL A 166 14.28 -1.87 18.72
N ARG A 167 15.21 -2.72 19.16
CA ARG A 167 16.45 -2.26 19.79
C ARG A 167 17.28 -1.38 18.85
N GLN A 168 17.42 -1.74 17.58
CA GLN A 168 18.14 -0.94 16.58
C GLN A 168 17.47 0.43 16.36
N ALA A 169 16.14 0.47 16.32
CA ALA A 169 15.40 1.73 16.23
C ALA A 169 15.60 2.60 17.48
N GLU A 170 15.54 2.02 18.69
CA GLU A 170 15.82 2.71 19.96
C GLU A 170 17.26 3.26 20.00
N GLU A 171 18.26 2.46 19.60
CA GLU A 171 19.68 2.85 19.61
C GLU A 171 19.95 4.01 18.63
N ALA A 172 19.41 3.93 17.42
CA ALA A 172 19.62 4.99 16.43
C ALA A 172 18.83 6.27 16.77
N SER A 173 17.62 6.17 17.35
CA SER A 173 16.88 7.35 17.86
C SER A 173 17.64 8.05 18.98
N ALA A 174 18.17 7.29 19.95
CA ALA A 174 18.99 7.85 21.02
C ALA A 174 20.27 8.51 20.50
N ARG A 175 20.91 7.91 19.48
CA ARG A 175 22.15 8.41 18.89
C ARG A 175 21.93 9.72 18.14
N GLU A 176 20.87 9.82 17.35
CA GLU A 176 20.49 11.04 16.64
C GLU A 176 20.17 12.17 17.62
N TRP A 177 19.35 11.87 18.63
CA TRP A 177 19.04 12.85 19.66
C TRP A 177 20.27 13.34 20.42
N LEU A 178 21.17 12.43 20.84
CA LEU A 178 22.39 12.81 21.55
C LEU A 178 23.34 13.63 20.67
N LYS A 179 23.37 13.40 19.35
CA LYS A 179 24.14 14.25 18.43
C LYS A 179 23.55 15.65 18.37
N GLY A 180 22.24 15.78 18.14
CA GLY A 180 21.54 17.07 18.14
C GLY A 180 21.74 17.82 19.46
N PHE A 181 21.61 17.13 20.59
CA PHE A 181 21.91 17.67 21.92
C PHE A 181 23.34 18.22 22.03
N LEU A 182 24.34 17.53 21.47
CA LEU A 182 25.75 17.96 21.55
C LEU A 182 26.12 19.07 20.57
N THR A 183 25.48 19.14 19.40
CA THR A 183 25.78 20.14 18.37
C THR A 183 24.89 21.37 18.45
N GLY A 184 23.81 21.30 19.21
CA GLY A 184 22.68 22.21 19.11
C GLY A 184 21.73 21.74 18.01
N TRP A 185 20.43 21.96 18.23
CA TRP A 185 19.39 21.88 17.20
C TRP A 185 19.45 23.14 16.34
N ASP A 186 19.18 23.05 15.04
CA ASP A 186 19.36 24.12 14.02
C ASP A 186 19.13 25.56 14.52
N GLY A 187 20.19 26.19 15.05
CA GLY A 187 20.22 27.59 15.46
C GLY A 187 19.93 27.90 16.94
N ASP A 188 19.80 26.90 17.82
CA ASP A 188 19.45 27.12 19.24
C ASP A 188 20.64 27.38 20.17
N VAL A 189 20.37 28.09 21.27
CA VAL A 189 21.35 28.59 22.27
C VAL A 189 21.71 27.53 23.34
N ASP A 190 21.06 26.36 23.30
CA ASP A 190 21.08 25.37 24.39
C ASP A 190 22.12 24.26 24.23
N THR A 191 23.12 24.43 23.35
CA THR A 191 24.25 23.48 23.26
C THR A 191 24.99 23.42 24.60
N PRO A 192 25.15 22.24 25.21
CA PRO A 192 25.78 22.13 26.51
C PRO A 192 27.28 22.44 26.39
N ALA A 193 27.77 23.31 27.26
CA ALA A 193 29.17 23.70 27.25
C ALA A 193 30.10 22.47 27.49
N PRO A 194 31.23 22.35 26.78
CA PRO A 194 32.28 21.39 27.09
C PRO A 194 32.66 21.37 28.57
N GLY A 195 32.75 20.17 29.16
CA GLY A 195 33.06 19.98 30.58
C GLY A 195 31.88 20.21 31.54
N SER A 196 30.70 20.63 31.03
CA SER A 196 29.49 20.68 31.84
C SER A 196 29.08 19.28 32.32
N ARG A 197 28.34 19.25 33.44
CA ARG A 197 27.88 18.00 34.07
C ARG A 197 26.37 17.90 33.95
N TRP A 198 25.90 16.76 33.45
CA TRP A 198 24.48 16.47 33.30
C TRP A 198 24.09 15.26 34.10
N ILE A 199 22.97 15.33 34.82
CA ILE A 199 22.43 14.18 35.55
C ILE A 199 21.87 13.18 34.55
N ALA A 200 22.32 11.94 34.62
CA ALA A 200 21.98 10.92 33.63
C ALA A 200 20.47 10.60 33.59
N SER A 201 19.76 10.68 34.72
CA SER A 201 18.30 10.48 34.73
C SER A 201 17.58 11.63 34.04
N GLU A 202 17.94 12.89 34.35
CA GLU A 202 17.37 14.07 33.71
C GLU A 202 17.63 14.08 32.20
N LEU A 203 18.86 13.75 31.79
CA LEU A 203 19.22 13.64 30.38
C LEU A 203 18.36 12.59 29.65
N TYR A 204 18.08 11.46 30.29
CA TYR A 204 17.20 10.43 29.73
C TYR A 204 15.74 10.91 29.66
N GLU A 205 15.25 11.56 30.71
CA GLU A 205 13.86 12.05 30.77
C GLU A 205 13.61 13.06 29.65
N THR A 206 14.51 14.03 29.46
CA THR A 206 14.44 15.00 28.35
C THR A 206 14.50 14.29 26.99
N ALA A 207 15.41 13.33 26.81
CA ALA A 207 15.50 12.59 25.55
C ALA A 207 14.24 11.77 25.27
N ALA A 208 13.67 11.12 26.29
CA ALA A 208 12.49 10.28 26.14
C ALA A 208 11.23 11.12 25.84
N GLU A 209 11.12 12.31 26.42
CA GLU A 209 10.06 13.28 26.13
C GLU A 209 10.15 13.75 24.67
N VAL A 210 11.29 14.30 24.25
CA VAL A 210 11.47 14.82 22.88
C VAL A 210 11.34 13.74 21.81
N ILE A 211 11.94 12.55 22.01
CA ILE A 211 11.76 11.43 21.08
C ILE A 211 10.30 10.93 21.11
N GLY A 212 9.61 11.05 22.24
CA GLY A 212 8.19 10.77 22.37
C GLY A 212 7.36 11.63 21.43
N ASP A 213 7.61 12.94 21.42
CA ASP A 213 6.95 13.88 20.52
C ASP A 213 7.21 13.52 19.05
N TYR A 214 8.46 13.21 18.66
CA TYR A 214 8.79 12.75 17.30
C TYR A 214 8.06 11.46 16.90
N VAL A 215 7.81 10.56 17.86
CA VAL A 215 7.03 9.33 17.60
C VAL A 215 5.55 9.65 17.41
N GLU A 216 4.99 10.57 18.20
CA GLU A 216 3.58 10.99 18.09
C GLU A 216 3.31 11.73 16.78
N ASP A 217 4.26 12.55 16.33
CA ASP A 217 4.19 13.32 15.08
C ASP A 217 4.58 12.51 13.83
N GLU A 218 4.88 11.20 14.00
CA GLU A 218 5.33 10.29 12.94
C GLU A 218 6.55 10.82 12.16
N GLU A 219 7.46 11.52 12.85
CA GLU A 219 8.66 12.05 12.21
C GLU A 219 9.61 10.93 11.75
N GLU A 220 10.30 11.21 10.64
CA GLU A 220 11.33 10.34 10.09
C GLU A 220 12.71 10.86 10.51
N ARG A 221 13.58 9.93 10.92
CA ARG A 221 15.00 10.17 11.19
C ARG A 221 15.76 10.48 9.92
N GLU A 222 16.97 11.02 10.06
CA GLU A 222 17.88 11.28 8.93
C GLU A 222 18.15 10.04 8.05
N ASP A 223 18.14 8.84 8.64
CA ASP A 223 18.36 7.58 7.92
C ASP A 223 17.09 7.01 7.24
N GLY A 224 15.97 7.72 7.31
CA GLY A 224 14.66 7.32 6.79
C GLY A 224 13.93 6.28 7.66
N GLY A 225 14.47 5.94 8.84
CA GLY A 225 13.79 5.10 9.83
C GLY A 225 12.85 5.92 10.72
N LEU A 226 11.84 5.28 11.29
CA LEU A 226 10.97 5.92 12.28
C LEU A 226 11.66 6.03 13.64
N TYR A 227 11.35 7.10 14.37
CA TYR A 227 11.76 7.25 15.76
C TYR A 227 11.16 6.14 16.66
N ALA A 228 11.87 5.82 17.74
CA ALA A 228 11.39 4.93 18.78
C ALA A 228 11.93 5.37 20.15
N VAL A 229 11.03 5.56 21.12
CA VAL A 229 11.41 5.95 22.48
C VAL A 229 12.31 4.89 23.11
N PRO A 230 13.57 5.21 23.46
CA PRO A 230 14.50 4.23 23.97
C PRO A 230 14.16 3.84 25.41
N ARG A 231 14.27 2.55 25.72
CA ARG A 231 14.36 2.10 27.13
C ARG A 231 15.63 2.66 27.77
N GLN A 232 15.57 3.01 29.07
CA GLN A 232 16.71 3.54 29.84
C GLN A 232 18.04 2.81 29.60
N ARG A 233 18.02 1.46 29.65
CA ARG A 233 19.24 0.67 29.45
C ARG A 233 19.86 0.87 28.06
N VAL A 234 19.04 1.03 27.03
CA VAL A 234 19.49 1.23 25.65
C VAL A 234 20.03 2.65 25.49
N PHE A 235 19.28 3.65 25.95
CA PHE A 235 19.72 5.04 25.94
C PHE A 235 21.09 5.20 26.61
N TYR A 236 21.24 4.66 27.83
CA TYR A 236 22.49 4.76 28.56
C TYR A 236 23.67 4.03 27.91
N ALA A 237 23.43 2.92 27.21
CA ALA A 237 24.48 2.26 26.47
C ALA A 237 25.02 3.16 25.33
N VAL A 238 24.11 3.83 24.61
CA VAL A 238 24.48 4.78 23.54
C VAL A 238 25.12 6.04 24.13
N ALA A 239 24.61 6.56 25.24
CA ALA A 239 25.19 7.73 25.90
C ALA A 239 26.57 7.43 26.50
N ASP A 240 26.79 6.23 27.08
CA ASP A 240 28.12 5.81 27.55
C ASP A 240 29.12 5.66 26.38
N GLU A 241 28.66 5.30 25.18
CA GLU A 241 29.48 5.26 23.95
C GLU A 241 29.87 6.66 23.47
N LEU A 242 28.93 7.61 23.44
CA LEU A 242 29.14 8.96 22.88
C LEU A 242 29.74 9.96 23.86
N LEU A 243 29.29 9.95 25.12
CA LEU A 243 29.69 10.90 26.17
C LEU A 243 30.77 10.33 27.10
N GLY A 244 31.08 9.03 26.96
CA GLY A 244 31.91 8.28 27.88
C GLY A 244 31.14 7.78 29.10
N ALA A 245 31.77 6.87 29.86
CA ALA A 245 31.12 6.22 31.00
C ALA A 245 30.68 7.22 32.08
N ARG A 246 29.43 7.10 32.52
CA ARG A 246 28.87 7.88 33.64
C ARG A 246 29.73 7.79 34.89
N ARG A 247 29.87 8.91 35.59
CA ARG A 247 30.59 9.00 36.87
C ARG A 247 29.64 9.29 38.01
N ARG A 248 29.94 8.74 39.18
CA ARG A 248 29.18 9.05 40.40
C ARG A 248 29.53 10.47 40.85
N GLY A 249 28.50 11.28 41.08
CA GLY A 249 28.64 12.65 41.60
C GLY A 249 29.18 12.71 43.03
N ALA A 250 29.52 13.91 43.46
CA ALA A 250 30.00 14.14 44.83
C ALA A 250 28.98 13.63 45.86
N LYS A 251 29.50 12.96 46.90
CA LYS A 251 28.71 12.34 47.99
C LYS A 251 27.72 11.24 47.53
N GLY A 252 27.88 10.69 46.33
CA GLY A 252 27.07 9.56 45.86
C GLY A 252 25.65 9.89 45.44
N SER A 253 25.38 11.16 45.14
CA SER A 253 24.06 11.71 44.82
C SER A 253 23.45 11.15 43.53
N ALA A 254 24.09 11.35 42.38
CA ALA A 254 23.58 10.93 41.07
C ALA A 254 24.69 10.41 40.14
N MET A 255 24.33 9.67 39.10
CA MET A 255 25.23 9.36 37.99
C MET A 255 25.21 10.52 37.01
N LEU A 256 26.39 10.99 36.61
CA LEU A 256 26.59 12.18 35.79
C LEU A 256 27.34 11.84 34.51
N TYR A 257 26.97 12.50 33.42
CA TYR A 257 27.80 12.62 32.23
C TYR A 257 28.64 13.89 32.29
N LEU A 258 29.85 13.83 31.76
CA LEU A 258 30.70 14.99 31.51
C LEU A 258 30.67 15.24 30.00
N ILE A 259 30.24 16.41 29.57
CA ILE A 259 30.17 16.72 28.14
C ILE A 259 31.59 16.81 27.59
N PRO A 260 31.93 16.05 26.53
CA PRO A 260 33.27 16.07 25.96
C PRO A 260 33.60 17.45 25.37
N GLY A 261 34.87 17.84 25.40
CA GLY A 261 35.36 18.96 24.61
C GLY A 261 35.61 18.51 23.18
N ALA A 262 35.27 19.38 22.21
CA ALA A 262 35.58 19.21 20.80
C ALA A 262 37.10 19.19 20.56
#